data_AF-A0A7K5D1X3-F1
#
_entry.id   AF-A0A7K5D1X3-F1
#
_cell.length_a   1.000
_cell.length_b   1.000
_cell.length_c   1.000
_cell.angle_alpha   90.00
_cell.angle_beta   90.00
_cell.angle_gamma   90.00
#
_symmetry.space_group_name_H-M   'P 1'
#
loop_
_entity.id
_entity.type
_entity.pdbx_description
1 polymer ?
#
loop_
_entity_poly.entity_id
_entity_poly.type
_entity_poly.pdbx_seq_one_letter_code
_entity_poly.pdbx_strand_id
1 'polypeptide(L)'
;GNYKVQRWDIHKHDFLESAPGLGMYVTVSTPSGEVLLSKLYGPQGTFSFTSHLSGEHIICFQSNSTRLLAIAGSKLRIHLDIRVGEHFFDESAVQAKEKVDEVNVRLEHLIEQIQHVSKEQDYEREREEKFRKISEETNSNILWWAIVQTLILMSVGIWQIKSLRDFFIAKKLV
;
A
#
# COMPACT_ATOMS: atom_id res chain seq x y z
N GLY A 1 11.09 -29.93 15.80
CA GLY A 1 11.58 -28.85 14.93
C GLY A 1 12.89 -28.29 15.44
N ASN A 2 13.79 -27.93 14.53
CA ASN A 2 15.00 -27.18 14.83
C ASN A 2 14.76 -25.71 14.49
N TYR A 3 15.25 -24.79 15.30
CA TYR A 3 15.17 -23.38 15.00
C TYR A 3 16.48 -22.65 15.30
N LYS A 4 16.70 -21.56 14.56
CA LYS A 4 17.86 -20.68 14.71
C LYS A 4 17.43 -19.23 14.57
N VAL A 5 17.91 -18.39 15.49
CA VAL A 5 17.56 -16.97 15.54
C VAL A 5 18.79 -16.11 15.23
N GLN A 6 18.62 -15.19 14.29
CA GLN A 6 19.63 -14.22 13.89
C GLN A 6 19.16 -12.80 14.22
N ARG A 7 20.10 -11.97 14.67
CA ARG A 7 19.86 -10.56 14.99
C ARG A 7 20.54 -9.70 13.95
N TRP A 8 19.84 -8.67 13.47
CA TRP A 8 20.42 -7.65 12.61
C TRP A 8 21.47 -6.81 13.34
N ASP A 9 22.62 -6.63 12.71
CA ASP A 9 23.68 -5.75 13.16
C ASP A 9 23.73 -4.50 12.27
N ILE A 10 23.50 -3.34 12.88
CA ILE A 10 23.48 -2.04 12.18
C ILE A 10 24.87 -1.62 11.68
N HIS A 11 25.95 -2.05 12.32
CA HIS A 11 27.31 -1.67 11.91
C HIS A 11 27.76 -2.49 10.71
N LYS A 12 27.44 -3.80 10.71
CA LYS A 12 27.80 -4.70 9.62
C LYS A 12 26.78 -4.72 8.47
N HIS A 13 25.60 -4.13 8.67
CA HIS A 13 24.48 -4.23 7.73
C HIS A 13 24.17 -5.68 7.34
N ASP A 14 24.29 -6.60 8.30
CA ASP A 14 24.09 -8.03 8.09
C ASP A 14 23.51 -8.71 9.34
N PHE A 15 22.99 -9.91 9.17
CA PHE A 15 22.49 -10.76 10.24
C PHE A 15 23.64 -11.54 10.88
N LEU A 16 23.78 -11.40 12.20
CA LEU A 16 24.74 -12.20 12.95
C LEU A 16 24.36 -13.68 12.89
N GLU A 17 25.38 -14.53 12.84
CA GLU A 17 25.20 -15.98 12.74
C GLU A 17 24.41 -16.56 13.91
N SER A 18 24.41 -15.91 15.07
CA SER A 18 23.52 -16.20 16.19
C SER A 18 23.24 -14.92 16.97
N ALA A 19 22.15 -14.89 17.73
CA ALA A 19 21.82 -13.80 18.66
C ALA A 19 22.26 -14.15 20.10
N PRO A 20 23.57 -14.07 20.45
CA PRO A 20 24.03 -14.44 21.79
C PRO A 20 23.35 -13.59 22.87
N GLY A 21 22.92 -14.23 23.95
CA GLY A 21 22.17 -13.59 25.04
C GLY A 21 20.68 -13.36 24.75
N LEU A 22 20.18 -13.74 23.57
CA LEU A 22 18.75 -13.72 23.26
C LEU A 22 18.11 -15.07 23.61
N GLY A 23 17.18 -15.03 24.55
CA GLY A 23 16.27 -16.15 24.82
C GLY A 23 15.02 -16.08 23.96
N MET A 24 14.54 -17.23 23.51
CA MET A 24 13.30 -17.38 22.76
C MET A 24 12.38 -18.35 23.50
N TYR A 25 11.21 -17.88 23.91
CA TYR A 25 10.13 -18.73 24.39
C TYR A 25 9.49 -19.42 23.19
N VAL A 26 9.44 -20.74 23.24
CA VAL A 26 8.71 -21.55 22.26
C VAL A 26 7.49 -22.12 22.98
N THR A 27 6.31 -21.69 22.54
CA THR A 27 5.02 -22.15 23.06
C THR A 27 4.27 -22.90 21.97
N VAL A 28 3.77 -24.09 22.27
CA VAL A 28 2.96 -24.91 21.38
C VAL A 28 1.59 -25.10 22.01
N SER A 29 0.54 -24.73 21.28
CA SER A 29 -0.85 -24.86 21.73
C SER A 29 -1.64 -25.83 20.85
N THR A 30 -2.56 -26.57 21.46
CA THR A 30 -3.52 -27.46 20.80
C THR A 30 -4.60 -26.66 20.05
N PRO A 31 -5.40 -27.33 19.20
CA PRO A 31 -6.60 -26.71 18.59
C PRO A 31 -7.63 -26.24 19.63
N SER A 32 -7.63 -26.82 20.84
CA SER A 32 -8.51 -26.44 21.96
C SER A 32 -7.99 -25.25 22.77
N GLY A 33 -6.79 -24.74 22.45
CA GLY A 33 -6.16 -23.62 23.17
C GLY A 33 -5.34 -24.04 24.41
N GLU A 34 -5.16 -25.34 24.65
CA GLU A 34 -4.33 -25.86 25.73
C GLU A 34 -2.84 -25.81 25.33
N VAL A 35 -1.97 -25.39 26.25
CA VAL A 35 -0.53 -25.30 25.98
C VAL A 35 0.13 -26.65 26.24
N LEU A 36 0.59 -27.33 25.18
CA LEU A 36 1.34 -28.60 25.29
C LEU A 36 2.78 -28.38 25.75
N LEU A 37 3.41 -27.32 25.26
CA LEU A 37 4.81 -27.02 25.51
C LEU A 37 4.95 -25.51 25.69
N SER A 38 5.61 -25.08 26.76
CA SER A 38 6.07 -23.71 26.91
C SER A 38 7.43 -23.75 27.59
N LYS A 39 8.48 -23.37 26.84
CA LYS A 39 9.84 -23.42 27.37
C LYS A 39 10.70 -22.32 26.77
N LEU A 40 11.57 -21.76 27.62
CA LEU A 40 12.62 -20.84 27.20
C LEU A 40 13.80 -21.63 26.64
N TYR A 41 14.18 -21.32 25.42
CA TYR A 41 15.35 -21.85 24.75
C TYR A 41 16.33 -20.72 24.43
N GLY A 42 17.56 -21.09 24.04
CA GLY A 42 18.58 -20.15 23.62
C GLY A 42 18.31 -19.54 22.22
N PRO A 43 19.33 -18.94 21.58
CA PRO A 43 19.20 -18.41 20.22
C PRO A 43 19.08 -19.51 19.15
N GLN A 44 19.49 -20.73 19.47
CA GLN A 44 19.33 -21.91 18.65
C GLN A 44 18.92 -23.08 19.53
N GLY A 45 18.05 -23.95 19.01
CA GLY A 45 17.57 -25.08 19.78
C GLY A 45 16.68 -26.02 18.97
N THR A 46 16.45 -27.19 19.57
CA THR A 46 15.54 -28.20 19.05
C THR A 46 14.42 -28.37 20.05
N PHE A 47 13.18 -28.36 19.55
CA PHE A 47 11.99 -28.66 20.33
C PHE A 47 11.23 -29.82 19.70
N SER A 48 10.62 -30.66 20.52
CA SER A 48 9.79 -31.79 20.08
C SER A 48 8.54 -31.83 20.93
N PHE A 49 7.40 -32.06 20.30
CA PHE A 49 6.12 -32.27 20.97
C PHE A 49 5.34 -33.36 20.23
N THR A 50 4.44 -34.01 20.94
CA THR A 50 3.55 -35.03 20.39
C THR A 50 2.13 -34.46 20.36
N SER A 51 1.47 -34.51 19.21
CA SER A 51 0.07 -34.12 19.09
C SER A 51 -0.84 -35.25 19.57
N HIS A 52 -1.64 -35.00 20.61
CA HIS A 52 -2.62 -35.96 21.12
C HIS A 52 -4.01 -35.79 20.49
N LEU A 53 -4.29 -34.60 19.93
CA LEU A 53 -5.55 -34.25 19.30
C LEU A 53 -5.32 -33.98 17.82
N SER A 54 -6.21 -34.45 16.95
CA SER A 54 -6.18 -34.10 15.53
C SER A 54 -6.65 -32.66 15.34
N GLY A 55 -5.86 -31.85 14.64
CA GLY A 55 -6.22 -30.48 14.29
C GLY A 55 -5.01 -29.54 14.16
N GLU A 56 -5.30 -28.26 14.04
CA GLU A 56 -4.31 -27.19 13.91
C GLU A 56 -3.61 -26.89 15.24
N HIS A 57 -2.29 -27.03 15.25
CA HIS A 57 -1.46 -26.67 16.40
C HIS A 57 -0.71 -25.37 16.11
N ILE A 58 -0.67 -24.47 17.07
CA ILE A 58 -0.04 -23.16 16.92
C ILE A 58 1.31 -23.17 17.63
N ILE A 59 2.39 -22.85 16.91
CA ILE A 59 3.75 -22.71 17.46
C ILE A 59 4.09 -21.22 17.50
N CYS A 60 4.26 -20.68 18.69
CA CYS A 60 4.59 -19.28 18.91
C CYS A 60 6.04 -19.11 19.39
N PHE A 61 6.78 -18.21 18.75
CA PHE A 61 8.13 -17.79 19.14
C PHE A 61 8.06 -16.39 19.75
N GLN A 62 8.36 -16.26 21.04
CA GLN A 62 8.32 -15.00 21.76
C GLN A 62 9.69 -14.66 22.37
N SER A 63 10.22 -13.49 22.03
CA SER A 63 11.50 -13.04 22.59
C SER A 63 11.31 -12.50 24.02
N ASN A 64 12.23 -12.85 24.92
CA ASN A 64 12.28 -12.30 26.29
C ASN A 64 12.92 -10.90 26.36
N SER A 65 13.41 -10.35 25.24
CA SER A 65 14.12 -9.07 25.27
C SER A 65 13.20 -7.90 24.92
N THR A 66 12.73 -7.17 25.93
CA THR A 66 12.05 -5.87 25.77
C THR A 66 12.97 -4.81 25.16
N ARG A 67 14.30 -4.99 25.26
CA ARG A 67 15.29 -4.07 24.65
C ARG A 67 15.33 -4.14 23.13
N LEU A 68 14.94 -5.25 22.50
CA LEU A 68 14.84 -5.32 21.04
C LEU A 68 13.67 -4.47 20.53
N LEU A 69 12.51 -4.51 21.19
CA LEU A 69 11.34 -3.72 20.77
C LEU A 69 11.52 -2.20 20.96
N ALA A 70 12.42 -1.78 21.87
CA ALA A 70 12.63 -0.36 22.19
C ALA A 70 13.68 0.35 21.31
N ILE A 71 14.47 -0.37 20.52
CA ILE A 71 15.49 0.22 19.64
C ILE A 71 14.96 0.16 18.20
N ALA A 72 14.52 1.31 17.69
CA ALA A 72 14.18 1.49 16.29
C ALA A 72 15.35 1.00 15.40
N GLY A 73 15.22 -0.19 14.83
CA GLY A 73 16.24 -0.78 13.94
C GLY A 73 16.65 -2.23 14.23
N SER A 74 16.21 -2.87 15.33
CA SER A 74 16.54 -4.29 15.51
C SER A 74 15.57 -5.20 14.74
N LYS A 75 16.05 -5.79 13.64
CA LYS A 75 15.34 -6.85 12.91
C LYS A 75 15.77 -8.22 13.44
N LEU A 76 14.82 -9.13 13.57
CA LEU A 76 15.06 -10.53 13.94
C LEU A 76 14.69 -11.44 12.78
N ARG A 77 15.53 -12.44 12.49
CA ARG A 77 15.25 -13.47 11.49
C ARG A 77 15.25 -14.83 12.18
N ILE A 78 14.18 -15.60 12.00
CA ILE A 78 14.01 -16.93 12.58
C ILE A 78 13.99 -17.94 11.42
N HIS A 79 14.88 -18.92 11.49
CA HIS A 79 14.89 -20.09 10.62
C HIS A 79 14.24 -21.24 11.36
N LEU A 80 13.27 -21.92 10.74
CA LEU A 80 12.49 -22.98 11.36
C LEU A 80 12.41 -24.19 10.42
N ASP A 81 12.88 -25.33 10.91
CA ASP A 81 12.80 -26.64 10.26
C ASP A 81 11.88 -27.54 11.10
N ILE A 82 10.70 -27.87 10.59
CA ILE A 82 9.76 -28.76 11.26
C ILE A 82 9.76 -30.10 10.54
N ARG A 83 9.99 -31.17 11.30
CA ARG A 83 9.83 -32.54 10.84
C ARG A 83 8.62 -33.13 11.54
N VAL A 84 7.64 -33.58 10.76
CA VAL A 84 6.45 -34.28 11.24
C VAL A 84 6.68 -35.77 11.02
N GLY A 85 6.41 -36.61 12.02
CA GLY A 85 6.55 -38.07 11.91
C GLY A 85 5.54 -38.68 10.94
N GLU A 86 5.75 -39.95 10.57
CA GLU A 86 4.88 -40.71 9.66
C GLU A 86 3.45 -40.80 10.19
N HIS A 87 2.63 -39.86 9.75
CA HIS A 87 1.18 -40.02 9.70
C HIS A 87 0.82 -40.18 8.22
N PHE A 88 -0.16 -41.05 7.93
CA PHE A 88 -0.81 -41.11 6.64
C PHE A 88 -1.52 -39.77 6.38
N PHE A 89 -0.77 -38.81 5.84
CA PHE A 89 -1.34 -37.57 5.32
C PHE A 89 -2.09 -37.94 4.05
N ASP A 90 -3.41 -37.83 4.09
CA ASP A 90 -4.21 -37.78 2.88
C ASP A 90 -3.73 -36.56 2.09
N GLU A 91 -2.91 -36.80 1.07
CA GLU A 91 -2.36 -35.81 0.13
C GLU A 91 -3.48 -34.95 -0.49
N SER A 92 -4.70 -35.49 -0.54
CA SER A 92 -5.93 -34.83 -0.98
C SER A 92 -6.42 -33.72 -0.03
N ALA A 93 -6.27 -33.88 1.29
CA ALA A 93 -6.75 -32.91 2.29
C ALA A 93 -5.77 -31.74 2.47
N VAL A 94 -4.46 -32.01 2.35
CA VAL A 94 -3.42 -30.97 2.34
C VAL A 94 -3.49 -30.16 1.05
N GLN A 95 -3.68 -30.78 -0.12
CA GLN A 95 -3.95 -30.05 -1.37
C GLN A 95 -5.23 -29.24 -1.30
N ALA A 96 -6.31 -29.74 -0.68
CA ALA A 96 -7.53 -28.95 -0.53
C ALA A 96 -7.34 -27.74 0.39
N LYS A 97 -6.60 -27.87 1.50
CA LYS A 97 -6.28 -26.76 2.40
C LYS A 97 -5.29 -25.76 1.78
N GLU A 98 -4.24 -26.23 1.11
CA GLU A 98 -3.29 -25.41 0.35
C GLU A 98 -4.01 -24.67 -0.78
N LYS A 99 -5.01 -25.29 -1.43
CA LYS A 99 -5.83 -24.65 -2.46
C LYS A 99 -6.82 -23.63 -1.90
N VAL A 100 -7.32 -23.83 -0.69
CA VAL A 100 -8.16 -22.82 0.01
C VAL A 100 -7.30 -21.63 0.47
N ASP A 101 -6.08 -21.87 0.95
CA ASP A 101 -5.13 -20.82 1.33
C ASP A 101 -4.59 -20.07 0.10
N GLU A 102 -4.30 -20.77 -1.00
CA GLU A 102 -3.96 -20.19 -2.30
C GLU A 102 -5.09 -19.32 -2.85
N VAL A 103 -6.35 -19.73 -2.69
CA VAL A 103 -7.51 -18.92 -3.07
C VAL A 103 -7.62 -17.68 -2.19
N ASN A 104 -7.40 -17.77 -0.87
CA ASN A 104 -7.40 -16.62 0.03
C ASN A 104 -6.27 -15.64 -0.30
N VAL A 105 -5.06 -16.12 -0.57
CA VAL A 105 -3.90 -15.31 -0.97
C VAL A 105 -4.13 -14.63 -2.33
N ARG A 106 -4.75 -15.32 -3.29
CA ARG A 106 -5.17 -14.71 -4.56
C ARG A 106 -6.27 -13.67 -4.34
N LEU A 107 -7.22 -13.90 -3.44
CA LEU A 107 -8.28 -12.94 -3.10
C LEU A 107 -7.69 -11.66 -2.51
N GLU A 108 -6.73 -11.80 -1.59
CA GLU A 108 -6.04 -10.67 -0.95
C GLU A 108 -5.25 -9.86 -1.99
N HIS A 109 -4.60 -10.54 -2.94
CA HIS A 109 -3.90 -9.86 -4.04
C HIS A 109 -4.86 -9.14 -5.00
N LEU A 110 -6.04 -9.70 -5.28
CA LEU A 110 -7.09 -9.02 -6.07
C LEU A 110 -7.66 -7.80 -5.33
N ILE A 111 -7.80 -7.87 -4.01
CA ILE A 111 -8.26 -6.74 -3.18
C ILE A 111 -7.24 -5.59 -3.23
N GLU A 112 -5.94 -5.90 -3.12
CA GLU A 112 -4.88 -4.88 -3.28
C GLU A 112 -4.88 -4.25 -4.69
N GLN A 113 -5.06 -5.05 -5.75
CA GLN A 113 -5.13 -4.53 -7.12
C GLN A 113 -6.36 -3.64 -7.34
N ILE A 114 -7.52 -4.01 -6.79
CA ILE A 114 -8.74 -3.19 -6.87
C ILE A 114 -8.58 -1.89 -6.09
N GLN A 115 -7.92 -1.91 -4.93
CA GLN A 115 -7.61 -0.69 -4.18
C GLN A 115 -6.67 0.25 -4.96
N HIS A 116 -5.68 -0.30 -5.67
CA HIS A 116 -4.81 0.49 -6.54
C HIS A 116 -5.58 1.12 -7.71
N VAL A 117 -6.43 0.35 -8.39
CA VAL A 117 -7.23 0.84 -9.53
C VAL A 117 -8.29 1.87 -9.09
N SER A 118 -8.97 1.64 -7.97
CA SER A 118 -9.95 2.59 -7.43
C SER A 118 -9.30 3.93 -7.09
N LYS A 119 -8.08 3.90 -6.52
CA LYS A 119 -7.34 5.11 -6.18
C LYS A 119 -6.91 5.89 -7.42
N GLU A 120 -6.60 5.19 -8.50
CA GLU A 120 -6.20 5.80 -9.78
C GLU A 120 -7.41 6.37 -10.53
N GLN A 121 -8.58 5.70 -10.47
CA GLN A 121 -9.84 6.24 -11.02
C GLN A 121 -10.32 7.51 -10.28
N ASP A 122 -10.19 7.56 -8.95
CA ASP A 122 -10.55 8.78 -8.19
C ASP A 122 -9.64 9.96 -8.53
N TYR A 123 -8.33 9.71 -8.74
CA TYR A 123 -7.37 10.73 -9.15
C TYR A 123 -7.70 11.30 -10.55
N GLU A 124 -8.02 10.43 -11.52
CA GLU A 124 -8.42 10.88 -12.86
C GLU A 124 -9.76 11.65 -12.83
N ARG A 125 -10.72 11.24 -11.99
CA ARG A 125 -12.01 11.91 -11.83
C ARG A 125 -11.87 13.32 -11.26
N GLU A 126 -11.05 13.50 -10.23
CA GLU A 126 -10.76 14.85 -9.72
C GLU A 126 -10.08 15.75 -10.77
N ARG A 127 -9.21 15.16 -11.59
CA ARG A 127 -8.52 15.92 -12.65
C ARG A 127 -9.50 16.34 -13.74
N GLU A 128 -10.40 15.45 -14.16
CA GLU A 128 -11.46 15.76 -15.14
C GLU A 128 -12.40 16.86 -14.62
N GLU A 129 -12.82 16.81 -13.35
CA GLU A 129 -13.65 17.85 -12.76
C GLU A 129 -12.94 19.21 -12.70
N LYS A 130 -11.64 19.22 -12.39
CA LYS A 130 -10.81 20.45 -12.42
C LYS A 130 -10.66 20.99 -13.84
N PHE A 131 -10.36 20.13 -14.82
CA PHE A 131 -10.27 20.53 -16.22
C PHE A 131 -11.60 21.06 -16.77
N ARG A 132 -12.72 20.44 -16.42
CA ARG A 132 -14.05 20.90 -16.83
C ARG A 132 -14.36 22.30 -16.27
N LYS A 133 -14.10 22.53 -14.98
CA LYS A 133 -14.29 23.86 -14.36
C LYS A 133 -13.42 24.93 -15.00
N ILE A 134 -12.13 24.63 -15.23
CA ILE A 134 -11.20 25.56 -15.89
C ILE A 134 -11.66 25.84 -17.33
N SER A 135 -12.15 24.84 -18.05
CA SER A 135 -12.68 25.01 -19.41
C SER A 135 -13.92 25.89 -19.46
N GLU A 136 -14.85 25.73 -18.51
CA GLU A 136 -16.07 26.54 -18.40
C GLU A 136 -15.72 28.00 -18.03
N GLU A 137 -14.84 28.22 -17.06
CA GLU A 137 -14.40 29.56 -16.63
C GLU A 137 -13.61 30.29 -17.73
N THR A 138 -12.72 29.59 -18.43
CA THR A 138 -11.92 30.17 -19.52
C THR A 138 -12.81 30.57 -20.71
N ASN A 139 -13.77 29.72 -21.08
CA ASN A 139 -14.68 30.00 -22.18
C ASN A 139 -15.54 31.25 -21.90
N SER A 140 -16.09 31.38 -20.69
CA SER A 140 -16.92 32.55 -20.33
C SER A 140 -16.13 33.87 -20.38
N ASN A 141 -14.91 33.86 -19.82
CA ASN A 141 -14.08 35.06 -19.77
C ASN A 141 -13.65 35.53 -21.16
N ILE A 142 -13.24 34.62 -22.05
CA ILE A 142 -12.83 34.96 -23.42
C ILE A 142 -14.00 35.54 -24.22
N LEU A 143 -15.20 34.98 -24.08
CA LEU A 143 -16.39 35.48 -24.76
C LEU A 143 -16.73 36.91 -24.33
N TRP A 144 -16.59 37.24 -23.04
CA TRP A 144 -16.82 38.60 -22.55
C TRP A 144 -15.81 39.60 -23.12
N TRP A 145 -14.52 39.24 -23.17
CA TRP A 145 -13.49 40.06 -23.83
C TRP A 145 -13.77 40.27 -25.33
N ALA A 146 -14.25 39.25 -26.03
CA ALA A 146 -14.62 39.36 -27.45
C ALA A 146 -15.80 40.32 -27.68
N ILE A 147 -16.80 40.32 -26.78
CA ILE A 147 -17.92 41.27 -26.83
C ILE A 147 -17.42 42.71 -26.62
N VAL A 148 -16.60 42.94 -25.58
CA VAL A 148 -16.03 44.26 -25.29
C VAL A 148 -15.20 44.76 -26.48
N GLN A 149 -14.34 43.91 -27.04
CA GLN A 149 -13.54 44.25 -28.22
C GLN A 149 -14.41 44.63 -29.43
N THR A 150 -15.48 43.87 -29.69
CA THR A 150 -16.41 44.15 -30.80
C THR A 150 -17.11 45.50 -30.62
N LEU A 151 -17.53 45.85 -29.39
CA LEU A 151 -18.16 47.14 -29.09
C LEU A 151 -17.18 48.31 -29.27
N ILE A 152 -15.92 48.15 -28.86
CA ILE A 152 -14.88 49.17 -29.06
C ILE A 152 -14.67 49.40 -30.55
N LEU A 153 -14.54 48.34 -31.35
CA LEU A 153 -14.35 48.45 -32.81
C LEU A 153 -15.54 49.14 -33.50
N MET A 154 -16.78 48.82 -33.12
CA MET A 154 -17.96 49.52 -33.64
C MET A 154 -17.95 51.00 -33.27
N SER A 155 -17.61 51.33 -32.03
CA SER A 155 -17.56 52.71 -31.54
C SER A 155 -16.54 53.54 -32.31
N VAL A 156 -15.33 52.99 -32.52
CA VAL A 156 -14.27 53.62 -33.31
C VAL A 156 -14.69 53.75 -34.77
N GLY A 157 -15.35 52.75 -35.35
CA GLY A 157 -15.85 52.81 -36.73
C GLY A 157 -16.88 53.93 -36.94
N ILE A 158 -17.84 54.07 -36.03
CA ILE A 158 -18.83 55.17 -36.07
C ILE A 158 -18.11 56.52 -35.93
N TRP A 159 -17.17 56.63 -35.01
CA TRP A 159 -16.38 57.85 -34.82
C TRP A 159 -15.57 58.20 -36.07
N GLN A 160 -14.92 57.22 -36.71
CA GLN A 160 -14.15 57.43 -37.94
C GLN A 160 -15.04 57.96 -39.07
N ILE A 161 -16.22 57.36 -39.28
CA ILE A 161 -17.15 57.81 -40.33
C ILE A 161 -17.64 59.23 -40.04
N LYS A 162 -17.96 59.54 -38.78
CA LYS A 162 -18.39 60.88 -38.38
C LYS A 162 -17.27 61.90 -38.58
N SER A 163 -16.07 61.60 -38.11
CA SER A 163 -14.91 62.49 -38.25
C SER A 163 -14.55 62.73 -39.72
N LEU A 164 -14.66 61.71 -40.58
CA LEU A 164 -14.47 61.85 -42.02
C LEU A 164 -15.56 62.73 -42.65
N ARG A 165 -16.84 62.52 -42.29
CA ARG A 165 -17.94 63.37 -42.75
C ARG A 165 -17.76 64.83 -42.32
N ASP A 166 -17.43 65.07 -41.06
CA ASP A 166 -17.20 66.42 -40.53
C ASP A 166 -16.02 67.09 -41.25
N PHE A 167 -14.96 66.34 -41.58
CA PHE A 167 -13.84 66.83 -42.38
C PHE A 167 -14.24 67.23 -43.81
N PHE A 168 -15.04 66.41 -44.50
CA PHE A 168 -15.52 66.72 -45.86
C PHE A 168 -16.49 67.90 -45.88
N ILE A 169 -17.37 68.01 -44.86
CA ILE A 169 -18.31 69.13 -44.72
C ILE A 169 -17.56 70.44 -44.44
N ALA A 170 -16.56 70.43 -43.53
CA ALA A 170 -15.75 71.60 -43.21
C ALA A 170 -14.88 72.07 -44.38
N LYS A 171 -14.47 71.16 -45.28
CA LYS A 171 -13.65 71.47 -46.47
C LYS A 171 -14.47 71.78 -47.73
N LYS A 172 -15.80 71.69 -47.69
CA LYS A 172 -16.74 72.01 -48.79
C LYS A 172 -16.28 71.48 -50.16
N LEU A 173 -15.91 70.21 -50.22
CA LEU A 173 -15.76 69.46 -51.47
C LEU A 173 -17.09 68.70 -51.68
N VAL A 174 -17.96 69.30 -52.51
CA VAL A 174 -19.30 68.87 -53.00
C VAL A 174 -19.89 67.59 -52.39
#